data_AF-F2U618-F1
#
_entry.id   AF-F2U618-F1
#
_cell.length_a   1.000
_cell.length_b   1.000
_cell.length_c   1.000
_cell.angle_alpha   90.00
_cell.angle_beta   90.00
_cell.angle_gamma   90.00
#
_symmetry.space_group_name_H-M   'P 1'
#
loop_
_entity.id
_entity.type
_entity.pdbx_description
1 polymer ?
#
loop_
_entity_poly.entity_id
_entity_poly.type
_entity_poly.pdbx_seq_one_letter_code
_entity_poly.pdbx_strand_id
1 'polypeptide(L)'
;MKYAALLLFLAALELVVVVCGGAGALHAAVPALNGVGVPTCEKNTTVDPSSITRIGADFQWLALSDSATLQDCIRACCNNNLCQAFSYNTKVKYCTRAPGGPNKCCALKSSIPKAQKSSFPPGEVTTGYRYEPPATIPRPSKRQQEYMDMGLTQFMHFSVTTFGNIEHDCVDGSCLPPSLFNPTHMGPDAHGITATDQWVQAAKAMGAGEICLTAHHEGGFCLWPSKFSNYTVMQSPHKHDIVEAFVKSCRKYDVRPCFYIGPNANGYFTQVLNYTTEQFVTAQLGMIREVLTKYGFISRLWWDHYLDACGGLSECPACRNQSDPTCFPAAWHTFASLVRELSPNTLIGTGPDVSHSGGGETGVGDYPVWNAANATHSGFGPFGRLFLPREADATIQNPGDAWFWKKDHAYWNATTLWNHYLLTVGRGENFILNLPPDTTGRIPDEYVRVVSAFGDAVRATFSSPLGSIENVTVTCDYPIVVHMNESAATVDMVETREDLMSGQTIAKYAIDALVNNQWVAQTVHGETVGNRIVDAFAQPVVTSTLRFRCLDAVRETIHIRSIKAFKSAPPAA
;
A
#
# COMPACT_ATOMS: atom_id res chain seq x y z
N MET A 1 -7.84 30.34 -12.96
CA MET A 1 -7.92 29.33 -11.88
C MET A 1 -7.80 27.89 -12.39
N LYS A 2 -8.71 27.33 -13.23
CA LYS A 2 -8.59 25.92 -13.68
C LYS A 2 -7.28 25.55 -14.41
N TYR A 3 -6.62 26.47 -15.12
CA TYR A 3 -5.35 26.21 -15.81
C TYR A 3 -4.11 26.16 -14.91
N ALA A 4 -4.13 26.76 -13.72
CA ALA A 4 -2.96 26.81 -12.84
C ALA A 4 -2.70 25.45 -12.15
N ALA A 5 -3.77 24.73 -11.77
CA ALA A 5 -3.68 23.41 -11.15
C ALA A 5 -3.11 22.36 -12.13
N LEU A 6 -3.44 22.45 -13.42
CA LEU A 6 -2.93 21.52 -14.44
C LEU A 6 -1.42 21.68 -14.68
N LEU A 7 -0.91 22.92 -14.62
CA LEU A 7 0.51 23.21 -14.81
C LEU A 7 1.38 22.71 -13.66
N LEU A 8 0.89 22.77 -12.42
CA LEU A 8 1.59 22.22 -11.24
C LEU A 8 1.72 20.69 -11.30
N PHE A 9 0.71 19.99 -11.83
CA PHE A 9 0.74 18.53 -11.96
C PHE A 9 1.71 18.03 -13.04
N LEU A 10 1.96 18.83 -14.08
CA LEU A 10 2.83 18.47 -15.21
C LEU A 10 4.32 18.63 -14.92
N ALA A 11 4.69 19.57 -14.03
CA ALA A 11 6.06 19.77 -13.57
C ALA A 11 6.62 18.53 -12.84
N ALA A 12 5.77 17.80 -12.12
CA ALA A 12 6.14 16.56 -11.42
C ALA A 12 6.42 15.36 -12.34
N LEU A 13 6.11 15.47 -13.65
CA LEU A 13 6.24 14.38 -14.63
C LEU A 13 7.25 14.67 -15.75
N GLU A 14 8.00 15.78 -15.66
CA GLU A 14 8.91 16.27 -16.73
C GLU A 14 8.23 16.36 -18.12
N LEU A 15 6.93 16.64 -18.15
CA LEU A 15 6.15 16.69 -19.39
C LEU A 15 6.27 18.05 -20.09
N VAL A 16 6.66 18.06 -21.36
CA VAL A 16 6.52 19.26 -22.22
C VAL A 16 5.14 19.25 -22.85
N VAL A 17 4.29 20.19 -22.45
CA VAL A 17 2.94 20.39 -23.02
C VAL A 17 2.91 21.68 -23.83
N VAL A 18 2.60 21.57 -25.13
CA VAL A 18 2.51 22.71 -26.05
C VAL A 18 1.05 22.96 -26.39
N VAL A 19 0.54 24.13 -25.98
CA VAL A 19 -0.83 24.58 -26.29
C VAL A 19 -0.76 25.74 -27.29
N CYS A 20 -1.21 25.49 -28.53
CA CYS A 20 -1.36 26.54 -29.53
C CYS A 20 -2.76 27.16 -29.44
N GLY A 21 -2.86 28.35 -28.88
CA GLY A 21 -4.07 29.17 -28.99
C GLY A 21 -4.23 29.70 -30.43
N GLY A 22 -5.47 29.77 -30.91
CA GLY A 22 -5.77 30.46 -32.18
C GLY A 22 -5.32 31.93 -32.08
N ALA A 23 -4.70 32.44 -33.16
CA ALA A 23 -4.01 33.73 -33.23
C ALA A 23 -2.62 33.80 -32.53
N GLY A 24 -1.70 32.92 -32.95
CA GLY A 24 -0.30 33.31 -33.17
C GLY A 24 0.62 33.50 -31.95
N ALA A 25 0.17 33.23 -30.72
CA ALA A 25 1.00 33.30 -29.52
C ALA A 25 1.35 31.90 -28.99
N LEU A 26 2.64 31.56 -28.95
CA LEU A 26 3.13 30.48 -28.09
C LEU A 26 3.09 30.97 -26.64
N HIS A 27 2.59 30.14 -25.72
CA HIS A 27 2.83 30.29 -24.29
C HIS A 27 3.50 29.00 -23.78
N ALA A 28 4.83 29.00 -23.77
CA ALA A 28 5.60 28.00 -23.04
C ALA A 28 5.58 28.37 -21.54
N ALA A 29 5.34 27.39 -20.68
CA ALA A 29 5.35 27.58 -19.23
C ALA A 29 6.55 26.85 -18.61
N VAL A 30 7.23 27.56 -17.69
CA VAL A 30 8.37 27.11 -16.85
C VAL A 30 9.75 27.13 -17.60
N PRO A 31 10.85 27.60 -16.96
CA PRO A 31 11.96 28.25 -17.68
C PRO A 31 13.21 27.38 -17.93
N ALA A 32 14.16 27.95 -18.67
CA ALA A 32 15.55 27.50 -18.87
C ALA A 32 15.80 26.32 -19.85
N LEU A 33 15.53 26.57 -21.14
CA LEU A 33 16.38 26.04 -22.22
C LEU A 33 17.09 27.22 -22.92
N ASN A 34 18.19 27.67 -22.33
CA ASN A 34 19.08 28.62 -22.99
C ASN A 34 19.75 27.96 -24.20
N GLY A 35 19.65 28.59 -25.38
CA GLY A 35 20.59 28.37 -26.49
C GLY A 35 20.17 27.44 -27.63
N VAL A 36 18.99 26.81 -27.61
CA VAL A 36 18.53 26.00 -28.76
C VAL A 36 17.79 26.90 -29.77
N GLY A 37 18.54 27.47 -30.71
CA GLY A 37 17.96 28.17 -31.86
C GLY A 37 17.11 27.23 -32.72
N VAL A 38 15.96 27.70 -33.19
CA VAL A 38 14.96 26.89 -33.93
C VAL A 38 15.36 26.76 -35.42
N PRO A 39 15.66 25.54 -35.93
CA PRO A 39 15.90 25.30 -37.36
C PRO A 39 14.66 24.70 -38.05
N THR A 40 14.51 24.97 -39.34
CA THR A 40 13.41 24.51 -40.19
C THR A 40 13.48 23.01 -40.51
N CYS A 41 12.33 22.34 -40.60
CA CYS A 41 12.23 20.90 -40.88
C CYS A 41 12.29 20.53 -42.37
N GLU A 42 13.08 19.51 -42.72
CA GLU A 42 13.02 18.81 -44.01
C GLU A 42 12.06 17.60 -44.00
N LYS A 43 11.82 17.03 -45.19
CA LYS A 43 10.75 16.06 -45.51
C LYS A 43 11.19 14.59 -45.51
N ASN A 44 10.18 13.73 -45.33
CA ASN A 44 10.11 12.27 -45.56
C ASN A 44 10.54 11.34 -44.43
N THR A 45 9.54 10.78 -43.74
CA THR A 45 9.60 9.54 -42.96
C THR A 45 8.21 8.88 -42.99
N THR A 46 8.10 7.61 -42.61
CA THR A 46 6.87 6.79 -42.67
C THR A 46 6.94 5.72 -41.54
N VAL A 47 5.86 5.43 -40.76
CA VAL A 47 5.77 4.46 -39.59
C VAL A 47 4.67 3.33 -39.69
N ASP A 48 5.06 2.05 -39.89
CA ASP A 48 4.34 0.86 -40.46
C ASP A 48 2.82 0.58 -40.16
N PRO A 49 2.00 -0.01 -41.09
CA PRO A 49 0.57 -0.24 -40.84
C PRO A 49 0.25 -1.44 -39.93
N SER A 50 1.14 -2.43 -39.84
CA SER A 50 0.93 -3.65 -39.05
C SER A 50 1.25 -3.49 -37.56
N SER A 51 1.82 -2.35 -37.16
CA SER A 51 2.21 -2.02 -35.78
C SER A 51 1.21 -1.13 -35.02
N ILE A 52 0.01 -0.89 -35.58
CA ILE A 52 -1.00 -0.04 -34.94
C ILE A 52 -1.88 -0.87 -33.99
N THR A 53 -1.67 -0.72 -32.68
CA THR A 53 -2.53 -1.30 -31.64
C THR A 53 -3.49 -0.25 -31.09
N ARG A 54 -4.81 -0.49 -31.12
CA ARG A 54 -5.80 0.36 -30.45
C ARG A 54 -5.92 -0.03 -28.98
N ILE A 55 -5.96 0.97 -28.09
CA ILE A 55 -6.33 0.79 -26.68
C ILE A 55 -7.45 1.80 -26.39
N GLY A 56 -8.67 1.31 -26.20
CA GLY A 56 -9.87 2.13 -26.05
C GLY A 56 -10.40 2.72 -27.37
N ALA A 57 -11.54 3.40 -27.29
CA ALA A 57 -12.21 4.00 -28.45
C ALA A 57 -11.55 5.32 -28.91
N ASP A 58 -10.94 6.07 -27.99
CA ASP A 58 -10.70 7.51 -28.17
C ASP A 58 -9.22 7.93 -28.23
N PHE A 59 -8.26 7.05 -27.89
CA PHE A 59 -6.83 7.41 -27.82
C PHE A 59 -5.96 6.64 -28.81
N GLN A 60 -4.91 7.31 -29.32
CA GLN A 60 -3.87 6.72 -30.16
C GLN A 60 -2.49 7.08 -29.62
N TRP A 61 -1.66 6.06 -29.42
CA TRP A 61 -0.26 6.19 -29.04
C TRP A 61 0.63 6.13 -30.27
N LEU A 62 1.63 7.00 -30.34
CA LEU A 62 2.72 6.91 -31.32
C LEU A 62 4.01 6.54 -30.58
N ALA A 63 4.42 5.29 -30.74
CA ALA A 63 5.76 4.84 -30.39
C ALA A 63 6.72 5.34 -31.48
N LEU A 64 7.66 6.19 -31.08
CA LEU A 64 8.76 6.63 -31.93
C LEU A 64 10.02 5.79 -31.61
N SER A 65 11.02 5.81 -32.49
CA SER A 65 12.29 5.13 -32.23
C SER A 65 13.07 5.79 -31.08
N ASP A 66 14.00 5.07 -30.47
CA ASP A 66 14.82 5.57 -29.35
C ASP A 66 15.61 6.86 -29.68
N SER A 67 15.86 7.10 -30.97
CA SER A 67 16.49 8.30 -31.54
C SER A 67 15.56 9.51 -31.73
N ALA A 68 14.26 9.38 -31.45
CA ALA A 68 13.27 10.38 -31.84
C ALA A 68 13.31 11.65 -30.98
N THR A 69 13.04 12.77 -31.63
CA THR A 69 13.11 14.12 -31.05
C THR A 69 11.71 14.73 -30.88
N LEU A 70 11.65 15.82 -30.11
CA LEU A 70 10.43 16.63 -29.98
C LEU A 70 9.92 17.14 -31.35
N GLN A 71 10.81 17.37 -32.33
CA GLN A 71 10.40 17.79 -33.68
C GLN A 71 9.76 16.65 -34.49
N ASP A 72 10.09 15.40 -34.20
CA ASP A 72 9.43 14.25 -34.83
C ASP A 72 8.01 14.08 -34.28
N CYS A 73 7.84 14.34 -32.97
CA CYS A 73 6.53 14.43 -32.32
C CYS A 73 5.62 15.50 -32.97
N ILE A 74 6.16 16.72 -33.16
CA ILE A 74 5.45 17.84 -33.79
C ILE A 74 5.06 17.50 -35.24
N ARG A 75 5.99 16.95 -36.03
CA ARG A 75 5.72 16.52 -37.41
C ARG A 75 4.68 15.40 -37.52
N ALA A 76 4.60 14.50 -36.53
CA ALA A 76 3.61 13.42 -36.51
C ALA A 76 2.22 13.89 -36.04
N CYS A 77 2.13 14.89 -35.17
CA CYS A 77 0.88 15.27 -34.48
C CYS A 77 0.20 16.55 -35.03
N CYS A 78 0.87 17.33 -35.87
CA CYS A 78 0.35 18.60 -36.41
C CYS A 78 0.28 18.61 -37.94
N ASN A 79 -0.65 19.39 -38.50
CA ASN A 79 -0.83 19.53 -39.95
C ASN A 79 -0.92 21.02 -40.33
N ASN A 80 -0.10 21.49 -41.29
CA ASN A 80 0.00 22.90 -41.70
C ASN A 80 0.03 23.91 -40.51
N ASN A 81 0.90 23.66 -39.53
CA ASN A 81 1.06 24.46 -38.29
C ASN A 81 -0.18 24.55 -37.37
N LEU A 82 -1.21 23.74 -37.59
CA LEU A 82 -2.33 23.57 -36.66
C LEU A 82 -2.11 22.32 -35.80
N CYS A 83 -1.98 22.53 -34.48
CA CYS A 83 -1.81 21.50 -33.46
C CYS A 83 -2.98 21.57 -32.45
N GLN A 84 -3.73 20.49 -32.25
CA GLN A 84 -4.85 20.42 -31.29
C GLN A 84 -4.42 19.86 -29.91
N ALA A 85 -3.24 20.27 -29.45
CA ALA A 85 -2.50 19.75 -28.29
C ALA A 85 -1.95 18.32 -28.42
N PHE A 86 -0.72 18.14 -27.91
CA PHE A 86 0.00 16.89 -27.78
C PHE A 86 0.90 16.95 -26.54
N SER A 87 1.40 15.81 -26.07
CA SER A 87 2.49 15.76 -25.08
C SER A 87 3.61 14.83 -25.54
N TYR A 88 4.84 15.21 -25.18
CA TYR A 88 6.07 14.45 -25.45
C TYR A 88 6.80 14.17 -24.13
N ASN A 89 7.13 12.90 -23.89
CA ASN A 89 7.94 12.52 -22.73
C ASN A 89 9.42 12.35 -23.15
N THR A 90 10.30 13.10 -22.50
CA THR A 90 11.72 13.18 -22.84
C THR A 90 12.53 11.93 -22.47
N LYS A 91 12.09 11.17 -21.46
CA LYS A 91 12.75 9.94 -20.96
C LYS A 91 12.35 8.70 -21.76
N VAL A 92 11.06 8.52 -22.05
CA VAL A 92 10.54 7.32 -22.75
C VAL A 92 10.15 7.55 -24.22
N LYS A 93 10.40 8.75 -24.77
CA LYS A 93 10.26 9.10 -26.22
C LYS A 93 8.86 8.88 -26.83
N TYR A 94 7.82 8.80 -26.01
CA TYR A 94 6.44 8.64 -26.48
C TYR A 94 5.74 9.97 -26.80
N CYS A 95 4.81 9.90 -27.75
CA CYS A 95 3.90 10.98 -28.13
C CYS A 95 2.44 10.56 -27.99
N THR A 96 1.63 11.46 -27.45
CA THR A 96 0.16 11.32 -27.36
C THR A 96 -0.53 12.54 -27.95
N ARG A 97 -1.68 12.31 -28.59
CA ARG A 97 -2.54 13.36 -29.17
C ARG A 97 -3.93 13.30 -28.51
N ALA A 98 -4.56 14.46 -28.31
CA ALA A 98 -5.94 14.53 -27.84
C ALA A 98 -6.96 14.05 -28.90
N PRO A 99 -8.13 13.51 -28.50
CA PRO A 99 -9.14 13.02 -29.46
C PRO A 99 -9.78 14.16 -30.27
N GLY A 100 -10.15 13.91 -31.55
CA GLY A 100 -11.19 14.70 -32.24
C GLY A 100 -10.86 15.49 -33.52
N GLY A 101 -9.78 15.21 -34.27
CA GLY A 101 -9.48 15.94 -35.52
C GLY A 101 -9.28 15.06 -36.77
N PRO A 102 -9.87 15.38 -37.94
CA PRO A 102 -9.86 14.51 -39.12
C PRO A 102 -8.55 14.60 -39.93
N ASN A 103 -7.75 13.53 -39.90
CA ASN A 103 -7.03 12.92 -41.04
C ASN A 103 -5.94 11.93 -40.58
N LYS A 104 -5.62 10.96 -41.44
CA LYS A 104 -4.69 9.83 -41.20
C LYS A 104 -3.23 10.21 -41.52
N CYS A 105 -2.24 9.57 -40.87
CA CYS A 105 -0.83 9.55 -41.31
C CYS A 105 -0.22 8.13 -41.21
N CYS A 106 0.83 7.86 -42.01
CA CYS A 106 1.24 6.52 -42.49
C CYS A 106 2.78 6.24 -42.46
N ALA A 107 3.29 5.31 -43.30
CA ALA A 107 3.78 4.05 -42.72
C ALA A 107 5.00 3.25 -43.33
N LEU A 108 6.14 3.07 -42.61
CA LEU A 108 7.36 2.24 -42.89
C LEU A 108 8.18 1.85 -41.61
N LYS A 109 9.23 1.02 -41.76
CA LYS A 109 10.03 0.37 -40.68
C LYS A 109 11.49 0.88 -40.58
N SER A 110 12.18 0.59 -39.48
CA SER A 110 13.66 0.55 -39.41
C SER A 110 14.18 -0.89 -39.24
N SER A 111 15.44 -1.11 -39.60
CA SER A 111 16.06 -2.43 -39.79
C SER A 111 17.03 -2.83 -38.67
N ILE A 112 16.83 -4.01 -38.07
CA ILE A 112 17.76 -4.59 -37.08
C ILE A 112 18.92 -5.32 -37.80
N PRO A 113 20.19 -5.17 -37.36
CA PRO A 113 21.33 -5.89 -37.95
C PRO A 113 21.25 -7.42 -37.75
N LYS A 114 21.84 -8.17 -38.70
CA LYS A 114 21.83 -9.64 -38.71
C LYS A 114 22.63 -10.22 -37.54
N ALA A 115 21.96 -10.93 -36.63
CA ALA A 115 22.62 -11.94 -35.80
C ALA A 115 23.11 -13.12 -36.66
N GLN A 116 24.18 -13.79 -36.23
CA GLN A 116 24.81 -14.86 -37.00
C GLN A 116 23.92 -16.11 -37.15
N LYS A 117 24.02 -16.77 -38.30
CA LYS A 117 23.28 -18.01 -38.59
C LYS A 117 23.83 -19.18 -37.77
N SER A 118 23.05 -19.73 -36.86
CA SER A 118 23.04 -21.17 -36.60
C SER A 118 21.83 -21.77 -37.33
N SER A 119 22.04 -22.91 -38.00
CA SER A 119 21.04 -23.51 -38.89
C SER A 119 20.27 -24.63 -38.20
N PHE A 120 18.99 -24.39 -37.92
CA PHE A 120 18.00 -25.44 -37.67
C PHE A 120 16.95 -25.45 -38.79
N PRO A 121 16.40 -26.61 -39.16
CA PRO A 121 15.52 -26.76 -40.32
C PRO A 121 14.12 -26.14 -40.08
N PRO A 122 13.39 -25.79 -41.15
CA PRO A 122 12.13 -25.05 -41.04
C PRO A 122 10.98 -25.95 -40.54
N GLY A 123 10.39 -25.56 -39.40
CA GLY A 123 9.18 -26.15 -38.85
C GLY A 123 8.31 -25.08 -38.19
N GLU A 124 7.06 -24.99 -38.68
CA GLU A 124 5.88 -24.32 -38.11
C GLU A 124 5.95 -22.85 -37.64
N VAL A 125 5.09 -22.03 -38.26
CA VAL A 125 4.73 -20.69 -37.78
C VAL A 125 3.79 -20.85 -36.58
N THR A 126 4.29 -20.65 -35.37
CA THR A 126 3.45 -20.53 -34.17
C THR A 126 3.02 -19.08 -33.94
N THR A 127 1.73 -18.90 -33.66
CA THR A 127 1.09 -17.59 -33.50
C THR A 127 1.35 -16.99 -32.12
N GLY A 128 2.06 -15.86 -32.09
CA GLY A 128 2.03 -14.88 -31.00
C GLY A 128 2.64 -15.32 -29.66
N TYR A 129 3.44 -14.43 -29.06
CA TYR A 129 3.68 -14.49 -27.62
C TYR A 129 2.39 -14.10 -26.88
N ARG A 130 1.46 -15.05 -26.74
CA ARG A 130 0.60 -15.06 -25.56
C ARG A 130 1.53 -15.23 -24.37
N TYR A 131 1.52 -14.28 -23.44
CA TYR A 131 2.02 -14.55 -22.11
C TYR A 131 1.08 -15.60 -21.53
N GLU A 132 1.49 -16.86 -21.48
CA GLU A 132 0.64 -17.89 -20.89
C GLU A 132 0.40 -17.53 -19.43
N PRO A 133 -0.86 -17.47 -18.95
CA PRO A 133 -1.13 -17.24 -17.55
C PRO A 133 -0.41 -18.32 -16.74
N PRO A 134 0.29 -17.98 -15.65
CA PRO A 134 1.10 -18.95 -14.91
C PRO A 134 0.28 -20.19 -14.56
N ALA A 135 0.91 -21.36 -14.67
CA ALA A 135 0.23 -22.66 -14.50
C ALA A 135 -0.49 -22.79 -13.14
N THR A 136 -0.04 -22.04 -12.13
CA THR A 136 -0.68 -21.88 -10.84
C THR A 136 -0.88 -20.39 -10.51
N ILE A 137 -1.99 -20.07 -9.84
CA ILE A 137 -2.22 -18.74 -9.25
C ILE A 137 -1.58 -18.75 -7.86
N PRO A 138 -0.86 -17.68 -7.46
CA PRO A 138 -0.30 -17.58 -6.11
C PRO A 138 -1.42 -17.54 -5.07
N ARG A 139 -1.17 -18.16 -3.92
CA ARG A 139 -2.13 -18.32 -2.81
C ARG A 139 -1.50 -17.86 -1.51
N PRO A 140 -2.27 -17.31 -0.56
CA PRO A 140 -1.75 -16.93 0.74
C PRO A 140 -1.32 -18.19 1.51
N SER A 141 -0.27 -18.04 2.32
CA SER A 141 -0.09 -18.92 3.47
C SER A 141 -1.26 -18.73 4.45
N LYS A 142 -1.51 -19.73 5.32
CA LYS A 142 -2.55 -19.62 6.36
C LYS A 142 -2.38 -18.34 7.22
N ARG A 143 -1.13 -17.92 7.48
CA ARG A 143 -0.82 -16.71 8.25
C ARG A 143 -1.14 -15.43 7.49
N GLN A 144 -0.86 -15.37 6.19
CA GLN A 144 -1.29 -14.25 5.34
C GLN A 144 -2.82 -14.17 5.25
N GLN A 145 -3.53 -15.31 5.18
CA GLN A 145 -5.00 -15.30 5.21
C GLN A 145 -5.56 -14.85 6.57
N GLU A 146 -5.00 -15.35 7.69
CA GLU A 146 -5.35 -14.88 9.03
C GLU A 146 -5.12 -13.36 9.17
N TYR A 147 -4.03 -12.85 8.59
CA TYR A 147 -3.69 -11.43 8.56
C TYR A 147 -4.71 -10.60 7.76
N MET A 148 -5.00 -10.98 6.51
CA MET A 148 -6.01 -10.31 5.69
C MET A 148 -7.43 -10.40 6.28
N ASP A 149 -7.76 -11.50 6.96
CA ASP A 149 -9.08 -11.66 7.61
C ASP A 149 -9.29 -10.66 8.75
N MET A 150 -8.24 -10.31 9.51
CA MET A 150 -8.31 -9.28 10.54
C MET A 150 -8.68 -7.92 9.94
N GLY A 151 -8.06 -7.54 8.81
CA GLY A 151 -8.22 -6.23 8.17
C GLY A 151 -7.57 -5.09 8.97
N LEU A 152 -8.01 -4.88 10.22
CA LEU A 152 -7.49 -3.86 11.12
C LEU A 152 -6.35 -4.39 12.00
N THR A 153 -5.29 -3.60 12.11
CA THR A 153 -4.21 -3.74 13.08
C THR A 153 -3.93 -2.36 13.73
N GLN A 154 -3.28 -2.33 14.88
CA GLN A 154 -2.84 -1.09 15.53
C GLN A 154 -1.32 -0.97 15.47
N PHE A 155 -0.79 0.22 15.15
CA PHE A 155 0.61 0.57 15.40
C PHE A 155 0.74 1.35 16.72
N MET A 156 1.96 1.38 17.25
CA MET A 156 2.28 2.10 18.46
C MET A 156 3.76 2.52 18.46
N HIS A 157 4.01 3.77 18.08
CA HIS A 157 5.31 4.41 18.20
C HIS A 157 5.48 4.96 19.62
N PHE A 158 6.41 4.34 20.36
CA PHE A 158 6.75 4.73 21.73
C PHE A 158 8.25 4.50 21.98
N SER A 159 8.96 5.54 22.38
CA SER A 159 10.43 5.53 22.55
C SER A 159 10.86 6.73 23.40
N VAL A 160 12.16 6.90 23.62
CA VAL A 160 12.74 8.16 24.14
C VAL A 160 12.33 9.36 23.29
N THR A 161 12.09 9.15 22.00
CA THR A 161 11.48 10.07 21.03
C THR A 161 10.23 10.79 21.54
N THR A 162 9.29 10.05 22.17
CA THR A 162 8.06 10.58 22.79
C THR A 162 8.33 11.68 23.82
N PHE A 163 9.45 11.57 24.53
CA PHE A 163 9.87 12.51 25.58
C PHE A 163 10.74 13.66 25.01
N GLY A 164 11.32 13.47 23.83
CA GLY A 164 12.03 14.51 23.08
C GLY A 164 11.11 15.41 22.25
N ASN A 165 9.87 14.98 21.96
CA ASN A 165 8.93 15.67 21.06
C ASN A 165 9.55 15.92 19.66
N ILE A 166 10.16 14.87 19.12
CA ILE A 166 10.74 14.76 17.76
C ILE A 166 10.28 13.43 17.14
N GLU A 167 10.69 13.07 15.92
CA GLU A 167 10.36 11.76 15.30
C GLU A 167 11.55 10.78 15.24
N HIS A 168 12.78 11.29 15.15
CA HIS A 168 14.00 10.46 15.11
C HIS A 168 14.89 10.77 16.32
N ASP A 169 15.21 9.76 17.13
CA ASP A 169 16.00 9.94 18.37
C ASP A 169 17.51 10.01 18.16
N CYS A 170 18.02 9.79 16.93
CA CYS A 170 19.44 9.89 16.58
C CYS A 170 19.68 10.72 15.32
N VAL A 171 20.25 11.92 15.47
CA VAL A 171 20.50 12.90 14.39
C VAL A 171 21.91 13.48 14.53
N ASP A 172 22.56 13.69 13.38
CA ASP A 172 23.86 14.37 13.21
C ASP A 172 24.97 13.93 14.17
N GLY A 173 25.14 12.62 14.37
CA GLY A 173 26.21 12.06 15.20
C GLY A 173 25.87 11.93 16.68
N SER A 174 24.61 12.15 17.07
CA SER A 174 24.17 12.15 18.46
C SER A 174 22.81 11.45 18.62
N CYS A 175 22.51 10.96 19.83
CA CYS A 175 21.20 10.41 20.17
C CYS A 175 20.67 11.06 21.46
N LEU A 176 19.34 11.07 21.63
CA LEU A 176 18.70 11.46 22.89
C LEU A 176 19.24 10.62 24.06
N PRO A 177 19.42 11.19 25.26
CA PRO A 177 19.94 10.42 26.38
C PRO A 177 18.86 9.46 26.94
N PRO A 178 19.18 8.19 27.27
CA PRO A 178 18.24 7.25 27.91
C PRO A 178 17.56 7.80 29.17
N SER A 179 18.22 8.73 29.86
CA SER A 179 17.68 9.39 31.06
C SER A 179 16.37 10.15 30.82
N LEU A 180 16.06 10.51 29.57
CA LEU A 180 14.86 11.23 29.17
C LEU A 180 13.60 10.34 29.14
N PHE A 181 13.77 9.02 28.95
CA PHE A 181 12.66 8.06 28.90
C PHE A 181 12.13 7.76 30.31
N ASN A 182 11.02 8.38 30.70
CA ASN A 182 10.49 8.25 32.07
C ASN A 182 8.94 8.31 32.13
N PRO A 183 8.22 7.31 31.59
CA PRO A 183 6.76 7.28 31.66
C PRO A 183 6.27 7.14 33.10
N THR A 184 5.31 8.00 33.47
CA THR A 184 4.87 8.19 34.85
C THR A 184 3.68 7.30 35.27
N HIS A 185 2.92 6.75 34.31
CA HIS A 185 1.64 6.06 34.56
C HIS A 185 1.56 4.66 33.90
N MET A 186 2.70 3.96 33.81
CA MET A 186 2.77 2.57 33.30
C MET A 186 2.05 1.55 34.19
N GLY A 187 1.99 1.81 35.50
CA GLY A 187 1.36 0.92 36.48
C GLY A 187 -0.17 0.87 36.39
N PRO A 188 -0.81 0.02 37.22
CA PRO A 188 -2.26 -0.06 37.30
C PRO A 188 -2.86 1.26 37.82
N ASP A 189 -3.96 1.69 37.21
CA ASP A 189 -4.81 2.77 37.73
C ASP A 189 -5.80 2.27 38.79
N ALA A 190 -6.75 3.13 39.18
CA ALA A 190 -7.82 2.84 40.14
C ALA A 190 -8.73 1.66 39.75
N HIS A 191 -8.70 1.22 38.48
CA HIS A 191 -9.46 0.06 37.97
C HIS A 191 -8.57 -1.18 37.77
N GLY A 192 -7.29 -1.11 38.12
CA GLY A 192 -6.33 -2.20 37.95
C GLY A 192 -5.81 -2.35 36.52
N ILE A 193 -6.01 -1.35 35.66
CA ILE A 193 -5.59 -1.38 34.25
C ILE A 193 -4.22 -0.72 34.13
N THR A 194 -3.22 -1.47 33.64
CA THR A 194 -1.88 -0.92 33.33
C THR A 194 -1.91 -0.09 32.04
N ALA A 195 -0.86 0.68 31.76
CA ALA A 195 -0.73 1.31 30.44
C ALA A 195 -0.76 0.29 29.30
N THR A 196 0.01 -0.80 29.40
CA THR A 196 0.05 -1.86 28.39
C THR A 196 -1.30 -2.56 28.22
N ASP A 197 -2.11 -2.65 29.28
CA ASP A 197 -3.49 -3.14 29.18
C ASP A 197 -4.38 -2.15 28.42
N GLN A 198 -4.28 -0.85 28.72
CA GLN A 198 -5.02 0.21 28.03
C GLN A 198 -4.68 0.25 26.52
N TRP A 199 -3.41 0.08 26.16
CA TRP A 199 -2.96 0.03 24.77
C TRP A 199 -3.66 -1.09 23.97
N VAL A 200 -3.73 -2.29 24.56
CA VAL A 200 -4.35 -3.46 23.91
C VAL A 200 -5.88 -3.39 23.96
N GLN A 201 -6.45 -2.80 25.00
CA GLN A 201 -7.89 -2.50 25.05
C GLN A 201 -8.32 -1.53 23.94
N ALA A 202 -7.52 -0.50 23.64
CA ALA A 202 -7.78 0.42 22.54
C ALA A 202 -7.78 -0.31 21.18
N ALA A 203 -6.78 -1.18 20.93
CA ALA A 203 -6.73 -2.02 19.74
C ALA A 203 -7.99 -2.89 19.60
N LYS A 204 -8.38 -3.55 20.69
CA LYS A 204 -9.57 -4.40 20.71
C LYS A 204 -10.88 -3.61 20.52
N ALA A 205 -10.97 -2.41 21.08
CA ALA A 205 -12.12 -1.51 20.91
C ALA A 205 -12.25 -1.03 19.46
N MET A 206 -11.12 -0.73 18.80
CA MET A 206 -11.04 -0.44 17.36
C MET A 206 -11.48 -1.62 16.48
N GLY A 207 -11.31 -2.85 16.98
CA GLY A 207 -11.56 -4.09 16.23
C GLY A 207 -10.29 -4.70 15.62
N ALA A 208 -9.10 -4.25 16.03
CA ALA A 208 -7.83 -4.80 15.57
C ALA A 208 -7.55 -6.17 16.21
N GLY A 209 -7.07 -7.12 15.40
CA GLY A 209 -6.66 -8.46 15.86
C GLY A 209 -5.17 -8.61 16.15
N GLU A 210 -4.39 -7.57 15.87
CA GLU A 210 -2.94 -7.45 16.08
C GLU A 210 -2.59 -6.02 16.49
N ILE A 211 -1.62 -5.87 17.38
CA ILE A 211 -1.01 -4.58 17.76
C ILE A 211 0.51 -4.68 17.62
N CYS A 212 1.11 -3.71 16.95
CA CYS A 212 2.55 -3.63 16.67
C CYS A 212 3.21 -2.52 17.49
N LEU A 213 4.17 -2.88 18.33
CA LEU A 213 4.96 -1.93 19.13
C LEU A 213 6.35 -1.72 18.51
N THR A 214 6.84 -0.48 18.49
CA THR A 214 8.25 -0.16 18.23
C THR A 214 9.16 -0.70 19.33
N ALA A 215 9.60 -1.97 19.20
CA ALA A 215 10.47 -2.60 20.19
C ALA A 215 11.81 -1.85 20.30
N HIS A 216 12.33 -1.40 19.16
CA HIS A 216 13.18 -0.22 19.03
C HIS A 216 12.79 0.54 17.77
N HIS A 217 12.92 1.86 17.76
CA HIS A 217 12.81 2.67 16.53
C HIS A 217 14.16 2.73 15.78
N GLU A 218 14.25 3.51 14.71
CA GLU A 218 15.47 3.70 13.91
C GLU A 218 16.70 4.13 14.71
N GLY A 219 16.57 4.92 15.78
CA GLY A 219 17.69 5.29 16.64
C GLY A 219 18.23 4.13 17.49
N GLY A 220 17.48 3.03 17.63
CA GLY A 220 17.91 1.82 18.32
C GLY A 220 17.64 1.78 19.82
N PHE A 221 16.89 2.73 20.39
CA PHE A 221 16.52 2.70 21.80
C PHE A 221 15.61 1.48 22.09
N CYS A 222 16.11 0.51 22.85
CA CYS A 222 15.39 -0.73 23.10
C CYS A 222 14.43 -0.60 24.29
N LEU A 223 13.15 -0.89 24.06
CA LEU A 223 12.10 -0.98 25.09
C LEU A 223 12.21 -2.22 26.02
N TRP A 224 13.27 -3.01 25.85
CA TRP A 224 13.58 -4.20 26.63
C TRP A 224 15.07 -4.22 27.05
N PRO A 225 15.46 -5.00 28.08
CA PRO A 225 16.85 -5.14 28.51
C PRO A 225 17.66 -6.00 27.52
N SER A 226 17.95 -5.42 26.36
CA SER A 226 18.78 -6.05 25.33
C SER A 226 20.20 -6.30 25.83
N LYS A 227 20.76 -7.48 25.51
CA LYS A 227 22.19 -7.76 25.77
C LYS A 227 23.12 -7.21 24.69
N PHE A 228 22.57 -6.71 23.59
CA PHE A 228 23.32 -6.27 22.40
C PHE A 228 23.40 -4.75 22.27
N SER A 229 22.80 -4.00 23.20
CA SER A 229 22.83 -2.54 23.24
C SER A 229 22.94 -2.03 24.68
N ASN A 230 23.66 -0.92 24.87
CA ASN A 230 23.63 -0.13 26.12
C ASN A 230 22.66 1.06 26.02
N TYR A 231 21.87 1.13 24.96
CA TYR A 231 20.86 2.16 24.70
C TYR A 231 19.48 1.54 24.86
N THR A 232 19.08 1.34 26.13
CA THR A 232 17.86 0.61 26.50
C THR A 232 17.16 1.26 27.69
N VAL A 233 15.94 0.82 27.98
CA VAL A 233 15.19 1.11 29.22
C VAL A 233 16.01 0.93 30.51
N MET A 234 17.02 0.05 30.55
CA MET A 234 17.85 -0.17 31.75
C MET A 234 18.76 1.02 32.10
N GLN A 235 19.06 1.88 31.13
CA GLN A 235 19.81 3.12 31.30
C GLN A 235 18.90 4.33 31.57
N SER A 236 17.58 4.14 31.56
CA SER A 236 16.58 5.17 31.90
C SER A 236 16.20 5.14 33.40
N PRO A 237 15.43 6.12 33.92
CA PRO A 237 14.76 6.00 35.21
C PRO A 237 13.72 4.86 35.25
N HIS A 238 13.07 4.56 34.12
CA HIS A 238 12.06 3.52 34.00
C HIS A 238 12.66 2.16 33.63
N LYS A 239 13.25 1.48 34.63
CA LYS A 239 14.03 0.24 34.43
C LYS A 239 13.18 -1.04 34.37
N HIS A 240 12.19 -1.07 33.49
CA HIS A 240 11.29 -2.21 33.29
C HIS A 240 11.25 -2.68 31.84
N ASP A 241 11.05 -3.98 31.63
CA ASP A 241 10.87 -4.58 30.31
C ASP A 241 9.43 -4.30 29.80
N ILE A 242 9.30 -3.29 28.94
CA ILE A 242 8.01 -2.87 28.39
C ILE A 242 7.52 -3.87 27.33
N VAL A 243 8.45 -4.51 26.61
CA VAL A 243 8.16 -5.56 25.62
C VAL A 243 7.52 -6.78 26.31
N GLU A 244 8.03 -7.19 27.47
CA GLU A 244 7.42 -8.27 28.25
C GLU A 244 6.03 -7.90 28.79
N ALA A 245 5.87 -6.68 29.31
CA ALA A 245 4.58 -6.18 29.83
C ALA A 245 3.52 -6.06 28.72
N PHE A 246 3.90 -5.53 27.57
CA PHE A 246 3.09 -5.45 26.36
C PHE A 246 2.61 -6.84 25.91
N VAL A 247 3.51 -7.81 25.77
CA VAL A 247 3.15 -9.17 25.34
C VAL A 247 2.25 -9.88 26.36
N LYS A 248 2.43 -9.64 27.67
CA LYS A 248 1.50 -10.11 28.72
C LYS A 248 0.10 -9.53 28.51
N SER A 249 -0.02 -8.23 28.23
CA SER A 249 -1.31 -7.57 27.95
C SER A 249 -1.95 -8.07 26.64
N CYS A 250 -1.17 -8.23 25.56
CA CYS A 250 -1.64 -8.81 24.29
C CYS A 250 -2.32 -10.18 24.49
N ARG A 251 -1.65 -11.08 25.23
CA ARG A 251 -2.18 -12.40 25.58
C ARG A 251 -3.41 -12.33 26.51
N LYS A 252 -3.43 -11.38 27.46
CA LYS A 252 -4.54 -11.18 28.40
C LYS A 252 -5.85 -10.82 27.70
N TYR A 253 -5.78 -10.08 26.60
CA TYR A 253 -6.96 -9.61 25.85
C TYR A 253 -7.19 -10.32 24.50
N ASP A 254 -6.43 -11.37 24.18
CA ASP A 254 -6.51 -12.10 22.91
C ASP A 254 -6.31 -11.20 21.67
N VAL A 255 -5.23 -10.41 21.70
CA VAL A 255 -4.73 -9.62 20.57
C VAL A 255 -3.32 -10.09 20.25
N ARG A 256 -2.98 -10.26 18.98
CA ARG A 256 -1.66 -10.78 18.58
C ARG A 256 -0.56 -9.71 18.76
N PRO A 257 0.60 -10.03 19.35
CA PRO A 257 1.72 -9.10 19.44
C PRO A 257 2.53 -9.10 18.13
N CYS A 258 2.69 -7.93 17.54
CA CYS A 258 3.64 -7.60 16.49
C CYS A 258 4.74 -6.70 17.06
N PHE A 259 5.92 -6.71 16.45
CA PHE A 259 6.99 -5.75 16.76
C PHE A 259 7.52 -5.08 15.52
N TYR A 260 7.58 -3.74 15.56
CA TYR A 260 8.47 -3.00 14.69
C TYR A 260 9.91 -3.17 15.19
N ILE A 261 10.79 -3.46 14.24
CA ILE A 261 12.23 -3.57 14.35
C ILE A 261 12.76 -3.11 12.98
N GLY A 262 13.48 -1.99 12.89
CA GLY A 262 14.23 -1.66 11.67
C GLY A 262 15.56 -2.44 11.66
N PRO A 263 15.70 -3.59 10.96
CA PRO A 263 16.87 -4.44 11.15
C PRO A 263 18.12 -3.87 10.44
N ASN A 264 17.93 -2.94 9.50
CA ASN A 264 18.94 -2.11 8.85
C ASN A 264 19.08 -0.70 9.47
N ALA A 265 18.20 -0.30 10.40
CA ALA A 265 18.18 1.04 11.00
C ALA A 265 18.49 0.98 12.51
N ASN A 266 19.69 1.41 12.90
CA ASN A 266 20.08 1.60 14.30
C ASN A 266 21.09 2.75 14.44
N GLY A 267 20.57 3.97 14.63
CA GLY A 267 21.34 5.21 14.73
C GLY A 267 22.36 5.21 15.87
N TYR A 268 22.07 4.58 17.01
CA TYR A 268 23.04 4.46 18.10
C TYR A 268 24.26 3.61 17.69
N PHE A 269 24.05 2.49 16.99
CA PHE A 269 25.15 1.66 16.50
C PHE A 269 25.99 2.36 15.43
N THR A 270 25.37 3.09 14.49
CA THR A 270 26.09 3.73 13.38
C THR A 270 26.68 5.08 13.74
N GLN A 271 25.92 5.96 14.38
CA GLN A 271 26.30 7.35 14.65
C GLN A 271 27.10 7.53 15.95
N VAL A 272 26.78 6.76 17.01
CA VAL A 272 27.41 6.93 18.34
C VAL A 272 28.51 5.90 18.59
N LEU A 273 28.29 4.64 18.23
CA LEU A 273 29.28 3.57 18.42
C LEU A 273 30.17 3.33 17.19
N ASN A 274 29.81 3.86 16.02
CA ASN A 274 30.53 3.70 14.75
C ASN A 274 30.87 2.22 14.44
N TYR A 275 29.88 1.35 14.59
CA TYR A 275 30.01 -0.09 14.33
C TYR A 275 30.36 -0.40 12.88
N THR A 276 31.18 -1.45 12.68
CA THR A 276 31.35 -2.07 11.36
C THR A 276 30.08 -2.84 10.97
N THR A 277 29.95 -3.14 9.67
CA THR A 277 28.94 -4.07 9.12
C THR A 277 28.73 -5.32 9.96
N GLU A 278 29.83 -6.00 10.30
CA GLU A 278 29.79 -7.29 11.00
C GLU A 278 29.25 -7.13 12.43
N GLN A 279 29.69 -6.08 13.14
CA GLN A 279 29.23 -5.73 14.47
C GLN A 279 27.73 -5.36 14.45
N PHE A 280 27.31 -4.52 13.51
CA PHE A 280 25.93 -4.11 13.32
C PHE A 280 25.03 -5.32 13.06
N VAL A 281 25.34 -6.13 12.04
CA VAL A 281 24.52 -7.29 11.66
C VAL A 281 24.48 -8.32 12.79
N THR A 282 25.59 -8.56 13.48
CA THR A 282 25.63 -9.50 14.62
C THR A 282 24.79 -9.00 15.80
N ALA A 283 24.83 -7.71 16.13
CA ALA A 283 24.01 -7.12 17.17
C ALA A 283 22.51 -7.18 16.82
N GLN A 284 22.13 -6.81 15.58
CA GLN A 284 20.75 -6.86 15.11
C GLN A 284 20.19 -8.30 15.06
N LEU A 285 20.97 -9.28 14.57
CA LEU A 285 20.61 -10.71 14.64
C LEU A 285 20.42 -11.18 16.09
N GLY A 286 21.28 -10.70 17.00
CA GLY A 286 21.14 -10.91 18.44
C GLY A 286 19.81 -10.41 18.97
N MET A 287 19.44 -9.16 18.67
CA MET A 287 18.19 -8.53 19.12
C MET A 287 16.94 -9.19 18.54
N ILE A 288 16.93 -9.52 17.25
CA ILE A 288 15.84 -10.29 16.61
C ILE A 288 15.70 -11.66 17.29
N ARG A 289 16.81 -12.36 17.57
CA ARG A 289 16.79 -13.63 18.29
C ARG A 289 16.26 -13.49 19.71
N GLU A 290 16.62 -12.43 20.45
CA GLU A 290 16.04 -12.17 21.77
C GLU A 290 14.53 -11.97 21.70
N VAL A 291 14.04 -11.14 20.77
CA VAL A 291 12.62 -10.86 20.63
C VAL A 291 11.80 -12.12 20.30
N LEU A 292 12.27 -12.92 19.33
CA LEU A 292 11.57 -14.14 18.90
C LEU A 292 11.68 -15.32 19.86
N THR A 293 12.62 -15.33 20.81
CA THR A 293 12.82 -16.46 21.73
C THR A 293 12.40 -16.18 23.18
N LYS A 294 12.47 -14.94 23.66
CA LYS A 294 12.07 -14.58 25.04
C LYS A 294 10.56 -14.37 25.19
N TYR A 295 9.92 -13.75 24.19
CA TYR A 295 8.54 -13.27 24.31
C TYR A 295 7.50 -14.17 23.62
N GLY A 296 7.84 -15.43 23.35
CA GLY A 296 6.92 -16.43 22.78
C GLY A 296 6.47 -16.09 21.35
N PHE A 297 5.25 -16.52 20.98
CA PHE A 297 4.75 -16.30 19.62
C PHE A 297 4.49 -14.82 19.33
N ILE A 298 5.19 -14.30 18.31
CA ILE A 298 5.01 -12.97 17.72
C ILE A 298 4.36 -13.18 16.33
N SER A 299 3.27 -12.48 16.03
CA SER A 299 2.55 -12.69 14.76
C SER A 299 3.28 -12.10 13.56
N ARG A 300 3.89 -10.93 13.74
CA ARG A 300 4.62 -10.23 12.68
C ARG A 300 5.80 -9.42 13.21
N LEU A 301 6.85 -9.35 12.42
CA LEU A 301 7.86 -8.30 12.51
C LEU A 301 7.58 -7.27 11.41
N TRP A 302 7.40 -6.02 11.83
CA TRP A 302 7.31 -4.87 10.94
C TRP A 302 8.71 -4.33 10.69
N TRP A 303 9.17 -4.42 9.45
CA TRP A 303 10.49 -3.93 9.06
C TRP A 303 10.32 -2.66 8.25
N ASP A 304 10.94 -1.61 8.76
CA ASP A 304 10.99 -0.33 8.08
C ASP A 304 11.93 -0.37 6.88
N HIS A 305 11.67 0.49 5.90
CA HIS A 305 12.54 0.71 4.75
C HIS A 305 13.01 -0.58 4.05
N TYR A 306 12.13 -1.60 3.97
CA TYR A 306 12.49 -2.91 3.45
C TYR A 306 12.82 -2.84 1.95
N LEU A 307 14.08 -3.08 1.62
CA LEU A 307 14.67 -2.92 0.28
C LEU A 307 14.63 -1.49 -0.29
N ASP A 308 14.42 -0.47 0.53
CA ASP A 308 14.59 0.92 0.08
C ASP A 308 16.01 1.14 -0.42
N ALA A 309 16.11 1.81 -1.57
CA ALA A 309 17.39 2.05 -2.22
C ALA A 309 18.21 3.05 -1.40
N CYS A 310 19.35 2.60 -0.84
CA CYS A 310 20.28 3.46 -0.14
C CYS A 310 20.64 4.73 -0.94
N GLY A 311 20.33 5.88 -0.34
CA GLY A 311 20.46 7.20 -0.95
C GLY A 311 19.14 7.88 -1.36
N GLY A 312 17.98 7.24 -1.17
CA GLY A 312 16.67 7.84 -1.48
C GLY A 312 16.05 8.68 -0.34
N LEU A 313 16.34 8.34 0.92
CA LEU A 313 15.69 8.92 2.10
C LEU A 313 16.51 10.08 2.67
N SER A 314 15.94 11.28 2.66
CA SER A 314 16.48 12.47 3.34
C SER A 314 16.44 12.32 4.87
N GLU A 315 15.43 11.63 5.38
CA GLU A 315 15.13 11.53 6.81
C GLU A 315 16.04 10.55 7.56
N CYS A 316 16.33 9.35 7.04
CA CYS A 316 17.29 8.42 7.64
C CYS A 316 18.73 8.99 7.56
N PRO A 317 19.37 9.42 8.68
CA PRO A 317 20.67 10.11 8.61
C PRO A 317 21.83 9.17 8.23
N ALA A 318 21.68 7.86 8.51
CA ALA A 318 22.64 6.82 8.14
C ALA A 318 22.56 6.42 6.65
N CYS A 319 21.40 6.58 6.01
CA CYS A 319 21.16 6.13 4.63
C CYS A 319 21.81 7.04 3.56
N ARG A 320 22.54 8.08 3.98
CA ARG A 320 23.05 9.17 3.11
C ARG A 320 24.33 8.82 2.33
N ASN A 321 24.98 7.68 2.61
CA ASN A 321 26.18 7.23 1.89
C ASN A 321 26.00 5.81 1.32
N GLN A 322 26.33 5.60 0.04
CA GLN A 322 26.31 4.26 -0.58
C GLN A 322 27.43 3.32 -0.07
N SER A 323 28.39 3.87 0.68
CA SER A 323 29.42 3.12 1.39
C SER A 323 29.06 2.83 2.86
N ASP A 324 27.81 3.08 3.27
CA ASP A 324 27.38 2.95 4.66
C ASP A 324 27.13 1.48 5.09
N PRO A 325 27.53 1.08 6.32
CA PRO A 325 27.22 -0.22 6.93
C PRO A 325 25.73 -0.58 7.15
N THR A 326 24.77 0.23 6.68
CA THR A 326 23.34 -0.10 6.67
C THR A 326 22.86 -0.65 5.31
N CYS A 327 23.67 -0.50 4.26
CA CYS A 327 23.29 -0.77 2.88
C CYS A 327 23.52 -2.21 2.41
N PHE A 328 22.90 -3.19 3.10
CA PHE A 328 23.12 -4.61 2.84
C PHE A 328 21.90 -5.38 2.32
N PRO A 329 21.68 -5.43 1.00
CA PRO A 329 20.79 -6.39 0.34
C PRO A 329 20.98 -7.84 0.84
N ALA A 330 22.24 -8.24 1.10
CA ALA A 330 22.56 -9.56 1.64
C ALA A 330 22.12 -9.77 3.10
N ALA A 331 22.12 -8.72 3.93
CA ALA A 331 21.74 -8.84 5.34
C ALA A 331 20.24 -9.10 5.52
N TRP A 332 19.38 -8.54 4.66
CA TRP A 332 17.95 -8.84 4.64
C TRP A 332 17.67 -10.35 4.52
N HIS A 333 18.41 -11.06 3.67
CA HIS A 333 18.30 -12.52 3.57
C HIS A 333 18.75 -13.23 4.85
N THR A 334 19.79 -12.76 5.52
CA THR A 334 20.26 -13.31 6.81
C THR A 334 19.24 -13.08 7.92
N PHE A 335 18.70 -11.85 8.04
CA PHE A 335 17.64 -11.53 9.00
C PHE A 335 16.38 -12.39 8.73
N ALA A 336 15.94 -12.49 7.47
CA ALA A 336 14.75 -13.26 7.12
C ALA A 336 14.95 -14.76 7.39
N SER A 337 16.13 -15.29 7.08
CA SER A 337 16.48 -16.69 7.37
C SER A 337 16.43 -16.99 8.87
N LEU A 338 16.94 -16.07 9.72
CA LEU A 338 16.84 -16.19 11.17
C LEU A 338 15.37 -16.20 11.66
N VAL A 339 14.52 -15.34 11.10
CA VAL A 339 13.08 -15.35 11.43
C VAL A 339 12.44 -16.70 11.05
N ARG A 340 12.76 -17.25 9.86
CA ARG A 340 12.24 -18.56 9.45
C ARG A 340 12.75 -19.73 10.28
N GLU A 341 14.01 -19.68 10.75
CA GLU A 341 14.59 -20.67 11.66
C GLU A 341 13.85 -20.67 13.01
N LEU A 342 13.69 -19.49 13.62
CA LEU A 342 13.22 -19.36 15.00
C LEU A 342 11.70 -19.33 15.15
N SER A 343 11.01 -18.69 14.20
CA SER A 343 9.56 -18.53 14.22
C SER A 343 8.98 -18.57 12.80
N PRO A 344 8.89 -19.74 12.17
CA PRO A 344 8.39 -19.91 10.80
C PRO A 344 6.92 -19.50 10.59
N ASN A 345 6.21 -19.16 11.68
CA ASN A 345 4.85 -18.65 11.66
C ASN A 345 4.74 -17.11 11.81
N THR A 346 5.86 -16.42 12.03
CA THR A 346 5.91 -14.96 12.10
C THR A 346 6.01 -14.39 10.69
N LEU A 347 5.10 -13.49 10.33
CA LEU A 347 5.14 -12.73 9.08
C LEU A 347 6.24 -11.65 9.15
N ILE A 348 6.76 -11.26 7.99
CA ILE A 348 7.71 -10.16 7.83
C ILE A 348 7.07 -9.16 6.86
N GLY A 349 6.75 -7.96 7.36
CA GLY A 349 5.84 -7.04 6.68
C GLY A 349 5.83 -5.65 7.30
N THR A 350 6.33 -4.58 6.65
CA THR A 350 6.76 -4.55 5.24
C THR A 350 7.93 -5.51 4.96
N GLY A 351 7.88 -6.28 3.86
CA GLY A 351 8.78 -7.40 3.67
C GLY A 351 8.34 -8.47 2.67
N PRO A 352 8.94 -9.68 2.73
CA PRO A 352 8.65 -10.77 1.81
C PRO A 352 7.28 -11.44 2.04
N ASP A 353 6.55 -11.14 3.11
CA ASP A 353 5.21 -11.70 3.37
C ASP A 353 4.07 -10.69 3.27
N VAL A 354 4.32 -9.38 3.43
CA VAL A 354 3.33 -8.30 3.36
C VAL A 354 3.97 -7.07 2.73
N SER A 355 3.26 -6.41 1.81
CA SER A 355 3.78 -5.28 1.04
C SER A 355 3.06 -3.97 1.37
N HIS A 356 3.81 -2.88 1.54
CA HIS A 356 3.26 -1.53 1.76
C HIS A 356 2.49 -0.99 0.55
N SER A 357 1.33 -0.38 0.78
CA SER A 357 0.38 0.10 -0.25
C SER A 357 0.88 1.35 -1.01
N GLY A 358 0.47 1.49 -2.28
CA GLY A 358 0.96 2.56 -3.16
C GLY A 358 0.54 3.98 -2.75
N GLY A 359 -0.39 4.13 -1.80
CA GLY A 359 -0.86 5.41 -1.27
C GLY A 359 0.07 6.10 -0.26
N GLY A 360 1.19 5.48 0.12
CA GLY A 360 2.07 6.00 1.17
C GLY A 360 1.39 6.02 2.55
N GLU A 361 1.96 6.80 3.48
CA GLU A 361 1.52 6.94 4.89
C GLU A 361 0.20 7.73 5.08
N THR A 362 -0.66 7.73 4.07
CA THR A 362 -1.89 8.53 4.03
C THR A 362 -3.12 7.78 4.54
N GLY A 363 -2.99 6.49 4.89
CA GLY A 363 -4.11 5.62 5.24
C GLY A 363 -5.07 5.36 4.07
N VAL A 364 -4.60 5.47 2.82
CA VAL A 364 -5.39 5.21 1.61
C VAL A 364 -4.78 4.04 0.86
N GLY A 365 -5.58 2.98 0.66
CA GLY A 365 -5.17 1.79 -0.06
C GLY A 365 -5.31 1.91 -1.58
N ASP A 366 -4.67 1.01 -2.31
CA ASP A 366 -4.73 0.95 -3.77
C ASP A 366 -6.13 0.54 -4.26
N TYR A 367 -6.44 0.82 -5.54
CA TYR A 367 -7.53 0.15 -6.26
C TYR A 367 -7.27 0.21 -7.78
N PRO A 368 -7.34 -0.91 -8.52
CA PRO A 368 -7.54 -2.30 -8.06
C PRO A 368 -6.42 -2.83 -7.16
N VAL A 369 -6.72 -3.88 -6.39
CA VAL A 369 -5.79 -4.57 -5.50
C VAL A 369 -5.57 -6.00 -5.98
N TRP A 370 -4.42 -6.27 -6.59
CA TRP A 370 -3.93 -7.63 -6.83
C TRP A 370 -2.92 -8.01 -5.76
N ASN A 371 -3.17 -9.09 -5.03
CA ASN A 371 -2.20 -9.64 -4.07
C ASN A 371 -1.11 -10.48 -4.77
N ALA A 372 -1.24 -10.72 -6.07
CA ALA A 372 -0.25 -11.39 -6.89
C ALA A 372 0.82 -10.38 -7.35
N ALA A 373 2.11 -10.70 -7.15
CA ALA A 373 3.24 -9.85 -7.54
C ALA A 373 4.37 -10.61 -8.23
N ASN A 374 5.12 -9.94 -9.11
CA ASN A 374 6.30 -10.53 -9.77
C ASN A 374 7.56 -10.49 -8.92
N ALA A 375 7.69 -9.52 -8.01
CA ALA A 375 8.77 -9.40 -7.05
C ALA A 375 8.25 -8.77 -5.74
N THR A 376 9.05 -8.80 -4.68
CA THR A 376 8.70 -8.10 -3.44
C THR A 376 8.55 -6.60 -3.69
N HIS A 377 7.48 -6.00 -3.18
CA HIS A 377 7.07 -4.60 -3.40
C HIS A 377 6.94 -4.11 -4.85
N SER A 378 6.93 -4.99 -5.87
CA SER A 378 6.85 -4.52 -7.27
C SER A 378 6.24 -5.51 -8.27
N GLY A 379 5.68 -4.96 -9.34
CA GLY A 379 5.05 -5.74 -10.40
C GLY A 379 3.78 -6.47 -9.96
N PHE A 380 2.93 -5.79 -9.18
CA PHE A 380 1.60 -6.26 -8.81
C PHE A 380 0.70 -6.42 -10.03
N GLY A 381 -0.08 -7.50 -10.06
CA GLY A 381 -1.03 -7.79 -11.14
C GLY A 381 -1.42 -9.27 -11.23
N PRO A 382 -2.42 -9.60 -12.05
CA PRO A 382 -3.09 -10.91 -12.08
C PRO A 382 -2.20 -12.12 -12.39
N PHE A 383 -1.00 -11.89 -12.92
CA PHE A 383 -0.05 -12.94 -13.35
C PHE A 383 1.23 -12.98 -12.50
N GLY A 384 1.24 -12.30 -11.35
CA GLY A 384 2.31 -12.40 -10.37
C GLY A 384 2.51 -13.83 -9.86
N ARG A 385 3.72 -14.11 -9.35
CA ARG A 385 4.13 -15.44 -8.85
C ARG A 385 4.20 -15.53 -7.32
N LEU A 386 4.29 -14.38 -6.65
CA LEU A 386 4.28 -14.26 -5.20
C LEU A 386 2.88 -13.86 -4.72
N PHE A 387 2.46 -14.35 -3.56
CA PHE A 387 1.30 -13.81 -2.86
C PHE A 387 1.78 -12.83 -1.78
N LEU A 388 1.45 -11.55 -1.94
CA LEU A 388 1.84 -10.44 -1.09
C LEU A 388 0.59 -9.60 -0.74
N PRO A 389 -0.06 -9.83 0.42
CA PRO A 389 -1.08 -8.93 0.94
C PRO A 389 -0.57 -7.49 1.04
N ARG A 390 -1.47 -6.54 0.82
CA ARG A 390 -1.19 -5.10 0.94
C ARG A 390 -1.48 -4.59 2.36
N GLU A 391 -0.68 -3.64 2.84
CA GLU A 391 -0.92 -2.89 4.08
C GLU A 391 -0.78 -1.39 3.81
N ALA A 392 -1.85 -0.63 4.06
CA ALA A 392 -1.81 0.81 4.17
C ALA A 392 -1.65 1.20 5.64
N ASP A 393 -0.86 2.23 5.91
CA ASP A 393 -0.58 2.74 7.25
C ASP A 393 -0.94 4.23 7.38
N ALA A 394 -1.16 4.66 8.62
CA ALA A 394 -1.31 6.06 8.98
C ALA A 394 -1.12 6.25 10.48
N THR A 395 -0.83 7.48 10.89
CA THR A 395 -0.97 7.95 12.27
C THR A 395 -2.28 8.68 12.50
N ILE A 396 -2.90 8.47 13.67
CA ILE A 396 -4.12 9.20 14.06
C ILE A 396 -3.86 10.71 14.22
N GLN A 397 -2.61 11.10 14.52
CA GLN A 397 -2.18 12.49 14.59
C GLN A 397 -1.92 13.02 13.18
N ASN A 398 -2.70 13.99 12.70
CA ASN A 398 -2.68 14.38 11.30
C ASN A 398 -3.21 15.82 11.13
N PRO A 399 -2.73 16.63 10.18
CA PRO A 399 -1.77 16.34 9.12
C PRO A 399 -0.30 16.41 9.55
N GLY A 400 0.58 15.85 8.72
CA GLY A 400 2.03 15.86 8.90
C GLY A 400 2.58 14.53 9.41
N ASP A 401 3.91 14.43 9.37
CA ASP A 401 4.64 13.37 10.05
C ASP A 401 4.52 13.56 11.58
N ALA A 402 3.91 12.58 12.23
CA ALA A 402 3.52 12.60 13.64
C ALA A 402 3.31 11.16 14.15
N TRP A 403 4.28 10.28 13.91
CA TRP A 403 4.23 8.90 14.38
C TRP A 403 4.37 8.85 15.91
N PHE A 404 5.32 9.58 16.50
CA PHE A 404 5.41 9.74 17.95
C PHE A 404 4.44 10.81 18.48
N TRP A 405 4.00 10.68 19.75
CA TRP A 405 3.05 11.61 20.35
C TRP A 405 3.61 13.04 20.40
N LYS A 406 2.82 13.99 19.88
CA LYS A 406 3.11 15.43 19.86
C LYS A 406 2.06 16.17 20.66
N LYS A 407 2.52 16.99 21.62
CA LYS A 407 1.61 17.78 22.45
C LYS A 407 0.80 18.76 21.59
N ASP A 408 -0.50 18.86 21.88
CA ASP A 408 -1.45 19.76 21.23
C ASP A 408 -1.59 19.54 19.69
N HIS A 409 -1.22 18.36 19.18
CA HIS A 409 -1.34 18.01 17.76
C HIS A 409 -2.78 17.67 17.36
N ALA A 410 -3.16 18.02 16.13
CA ALA A 410 -4.46 17.64 15.56
C ALA A 410 -4.54 16.13 15.33
N TYR A 411 -5.74 15.57 15.43
CA TYR A 411 -6.00 14.14 15.27
C TYR A 411 -7.31 13.88 14.53
N TRP A 412 -7.42 12.72 13.88
CA TRP A 412 -8.63 12.31 13.15
C TRP A 412 -9.80 11.98 14.07
N ASN A 413 -11.03 12.23 13.60
CA ASN A 413 -12.25 11.80 14.26
C ASN A 413 -12.72 10.42 13.74
N ALA A 414 -13.75 9.85 14.38
CA ALA A 414 -14.25 8.51 14.03
C ALA A 414 -14.76 8.43 12.58
N THR A 415 -15.38 9.49 12.05
CA THR A 415 -15.88 9.57 10.67
C THR A 415 -14.73 9.55 9.65
N THR A 416 -13.59 10.19 9.96
CA THR A 416 -12.38 10.08 9.14
C THR A 416 -11.84 8.65 9.16
N LEU A 417 -11.74 8.00 10.32
CA LEU A 417 -11.32 6.59 10.41
C LEU A 417 -12.25 5.64 9.65
N TRP A 418 -13.56 5.90 9.67
CA TRP A 418 -14.55 5.17 8.87
C TRP A 418 -14.27 5.27 7.37
N ASN A 419 -13.93 6.47 6.88
CA ASN A 419 -13.55 6.66 5.48
C ASN A 419 -12.24 5.94 5.12
N HIS A 420 -11.22 6.01 5.99
CA HIS A 420 -9.97 5.27 5.78
C HIS A 420 -10.21 3.76 5.75
N TYR A 421 -11.03 3.22 6.65
CA TYR A 421 -11.43 1.79 6.64
C TYR A 421 -12.06 1.39 5.30
N LEU A 422 -12.99 2.18 4.74
CA LEU A 422 -13.56 1.89 3.42
C LEU A 422 -12.54 2.01 2.27
N LEU A 423 -11.55 2.89 2.41
CA LEU A 423 -10.48 3.09 1.43
C LEU A 423 -9.29 2.12 1.59
N THR A 424 -9.34 1.18 2.54
CA THR A 424 -8.24 0.22 2.82
C THR A 424 -8.78 -1.20 3.01
N VAL A 425 -9.34 -1.52 4.18
CA VAL A 425 -9.99 -2.80 4.50
C VAL A 425 -11.19 -3.05 3.58
N GLY A 426 -11.94 -1.99 3.27
CA GLY A 426 -13.01 -1.99 2.29
C GLY A 426 -12.54 -2.20 0.85
N ARG A 427 -11.23 -2.21 0.56
CA ARG A 427 -10.62 -2.54 -0.74
C ARG A 427 -9.82 -3.85 -0.75
N GLY A 428 -9.78 -4.54 0.38
CA GLY A 428 -9.16 -5.86 0.51
C GLY A 428 -7.73 -5.83 1.05
N GLU A 429 -7.26 -4.65 1.43
CA GLU A 429 -5.96 -4.45 2.09
C GLU A 429 -6.09 -4.55 3.61
N ASN A 430 -4.96 -4.58 4.30
CA ASN A 430 -4.90 -4.33 5.73
C ASN A 430 -4.71 -2.83 6.01
N PHE A 431 -5.21 -2.36 7.15
CA PHE A 431 -4.99 -1.01 7.65
C PHE A 431 -4.38 -1.04 9.04
N ILE A 432 -3.18 -0.47 9.18
CA ILE A 432 -2.49 -0.29 10.45
C ILE A 432 -2.57 1.17 10.90
N LEU A 433 -3.33 1.43 11.97
CA LEU A 433 -3.48 2.78 12.53
C LEU A 433 -2.57 2.97 13.74
N ASN A 434 -1.65 3.93 13.69
CA ASN A 434 -0.80 4.29 14.81
C ASN A 434 -1.55 5.13 15.86
N LEU A 435 -1.54 4.64 17.10
CA LEU A 435 -2.02 5.34 18.30
C LEU A 435 -0.83 5.52 19.27
N PRO A 436 -0.14 6.67 19.25
CA PRO A 436 1.06 6.85 20.04
C PRO A 436 0.72 7.16 21.51
N PRO A 437 1.38 6.49 22.48
CA PRO A 437 1.28 6.86 23.89
C PRO A 437 2.00 8.18 24.16
N ASP A 438 1.46 8.95 25.10
CA ASP A 438 2.04 10.21 25.55
C ASP A 438 3.20 10.02 26.53
N THR A 439 3.72 11.13 27.08
CA THR A 439 4.80 11.11 28.09
C THR A 439 4.40 10.50 29.44
N THR A 440 3.11 10.22 29.69
CA THR A 440 2.70 9.39 30.84
C THR A 440 2.90 7.90 30.56
N GLY A 441 3.01 7.52 29.29
CA GLY A 441 3.03 6.14 28.80
C GLY A 441 1.65 5.60 28.46
N ARG A 442 0.59 6.42 28.42
CA ARG A 442 -0.77 6.00 28.06
C ARG A 442 -1.18 6.57 26.71
N ILE A 443 -2.02 5.86 25.98
CA ILE A 443 -2.67 6.44 24.79
C ILE A 443 -3.63 7.53 25.29
N PRO A 444 -3.62 8.75 24.75
CA PRO A 444 -4.55 9.80 25.14
C PRO A 444 -6.01 9.35 25.05
N ASP A 445 -6.81 9.65 26.08
CA ASP A 445 -8.18 9.15 26.20
C ASP A 445 -9.09 9.60 25.04
N GLU A 446 -8.79 10.73 24.40
CA GLU A 446 -9.44 11.17 23.17
C GLU A 446 -9.24 10.20 22.00
N TYR A 447 -8.03 9.66 21.82
CA TYR A 447 -7.75 8.69 20.76
C TYR A 447 -8.50 7.39 21.08
N VAL A 448 -8.50 6.95 22.35
CA VAL A 448 -9.25 5.77 22.81
C VAL A 448 -10.76 5.93 22.55
N ARG A 449 -11.35 7.11 22.84
CA ARG A 449 -12.75 7.41 22.52
C ARG A 449 -13.02 7.36 21.01
N VAL A 450 -12.16 7.97 20.20
CA VAL A 450 -12.30 7.99 18.73
C VAL A 450 -12.29 6.58 18.15
N VAL A 451 -11.28 5.76 18.49
CA VAL A 451 -11.17 4.41 17.92
C VAL A 451 -12.25 3.46 18.43
N SER A 452 -12.75 3.67 19.66
CA SER A 452 -13.89 2.92 20.19
C SER A 452 -15.16 3.22 19.39
N ALA A 453 -15.47 4.50 19.17
CA ALA A 453 -16.65 4.92 18.40
C ALA A 453 -16.59 4.48 16.92
N PHE A 454 -15.39 4.52 16.31
CA PHE A 454 -15.15 3.97 14.98
C PHE A 454 -15.36 2.44 14.95
N GLY A 455 -14.77 1.70 15.90
CA GLY A 455 -14.94 0.25 15.99
C GLY A 455 -16.39 -0.17 16.24
N ASP A 456 -17.15 0.62 17.01
CA ASP A 456 -18.58 0.41 17.22
C ASP A 456 -19.38 0.57 15.93
N ALA A 457 -19.07 1.58 15.10
CA ALA A 457 -19.71 1.76 13.79
C ALA A 457 -19.40 0.62 12.81
N VAL A 458 -18.14 0.12 12.80
CA VAL A 458 -17.75 -1.07 12.02
C VAL A 458 -18.54 -2.29 12.48
N ARG A 459 -18.64 -2.54 13.80
CA ARG A 459 -19.45 -3.65 14.35
C ARG A 459 -20.93 -3.49 14.03
N ALA A 460 -21.49 -2.29 14.19
CA ALA A 460 -22.90 -2.00 13.93
C ALA A 460 -23.28 -2.23 12.46
N THR A 461 -22.37 -1.93 11.53
CA THR A 461 -22.60 -2.12 10.09
C THR A 461 -22.44 -3.58 9.66
N PHE A 462 -21.32 -4.23 10.01
CA PHE A 462 -20.91 -5.49 9.35
C PHE A 462 -21.22 -6.77 10.14
N SER A 463 -21.74 -6.69 11.37
CA SER A 463 -22.02 -7.87 12.20
C SER A 463 -23.25 -8.68 11.78
N SER A 464 -24.25 -8.04 11.16
CA SER A 464 -25.56 -8.64 10.88
C SER A 464 -25.99 -8.35 9.43
N PRO A 465 -25.69 -9.25 8.47
CA PRO A 465 -26.05 -9.03 7.08
C PRO A 465 -27.57 -9.13 6.87
N LEU A 466 -28.10 -8.24 6.03
CA LEU A 466 -29.50 -8.20 5.59
C LEU A 466 -29.84 -9.35 4.64
N GLY A 467 -28.84 -9.92 3.99
CA GLY A 467 -28.90 -11.08 3.11
C GLY A 467 -27.49 -11.54 2.77
N SER A 468 -27.28 -12.83 2.59
CA SER A 468 -25.95 -13.38 2.33
C SER A 468 -25.96 -14.68 1.55
N ILE A 469 -24.89 -14.92 0.79
CA ILE A 469 -24.55 -16.23 0.22
C ILE A 469 -23.06 -16.52 0.51
N GLU A 470 -22.72 -17.78 0.74
CA GLU A 470 -21.35 -18.19 1.10
C GLU A 470 -20.91 -19.44 0.31
N ASN A 471 -19.60 -19.60 0.15
CA ASN A 471 -18.94 -20.77 -0.46
C ASN A 471 -19.47 -21.13 -1.87
N VAL A 472 -19.60 -20.13 -2.74
CA VAL A 472 -20.11 -20.29 -4.11
C VAL A 472 -18.95 -20.51 -5.08
N THR A 473 -19.00 -21.58 -5.87
CA THR A 473 -18.08 -21.83 -6.99
C THR A 473 -18.88 -21.96 -8.27
N VAL A 474 -18.61 -21.07 -9.24
CA VAL A 474 -19.34 -20.98 -10.52
C VAL A 474 -18.40 -20.54 -11.64
N THR A 475 -18.85 -20.63 -12.90
CA THR A 475 -18.19 -19.93 -14.01
C THR A 475 -18.45 -18.42 -13.91
N CYS A 476 -17.52 -17.58 -14.35
CA CYS A 476 -17.62 -16.12 -14.23
C CYS A 476 -18.89 -15.53 -14.91
N ASP A 477 -19.36 -16.14 -16.00
CA ASP A 477 -20.57 -15.72 -16.71
C ASP A 477 -21.88 -16.07 -15.98
N TYR A 478 -21.83 -16.92 -14.94
CA TYR A 478 -22.99 -17.32 -14.17
C TYR A 478 -23.36 -16.26 -13.09
N PRO A 479 -24.59 -15.72 -13.10
CA PRO A 479 -25.01 -14.72 -12.12
C PRO A 479 -25.24 -15.33 -10.74
N ILE A 480 -24.64 -14.74 -9.70
CA ILE A 480 -24.84 -15.15 -8.30
C ILE A 480 -25.95 -14.27 -7.71
N VAL A 481 -26.99 -14.90 -7.14
CA VAL A 481 -28.16 -14.22 -6.58
C VAL A 481 -28.07 -14.24 -5.05
N VAL A 482 -28.30 -13.07 -4.43
CA VAL A 482 -28.34 -12.92 -2.96
C VAL A 482 -29.74 -12.45 -2.57
N HIS A 483 -30.48 -13.31 -1.87
CA HIS A 483 -31.79 -12.95 -1.31
C HIS A 483 -31.62 -12.27 0.05
N MET A 484 -32.47 -11.28 0.34
CA MET A 484 -32.57 -10.68 1.66
C MET A 484 -33.34 -11.61 2.61
N ASN A 485 -33.05 -11.50 3.90
CA ASN A 485 -33.71 -12.26 4.97
C ASN A 485 -35.18 -11.82 5.16
N GLU A 486 -35.48 -10.56 4.85
CA GLU A 486 -36.82 -9.98 4.85
C GLU A 486 -37.36 -9.84 3.41
N SER A 487 -38.68 -9.66 3.26
CA SER A 487 -39.32 -9.52 1.95
C SER A 487 -38.83 -8.31 1.14
N ALA A 488 -38.30 -7.28 1.80
CA ALA A 488 -37.48 -6.22 1.22
C ALA A 488 -36.69 -5.52 2.34
N ALA A 489 -35.44 -5.13 2.08
CA ALA A 489 -34.61 -4.39 3.01
C ALA A 489 -33.99 -3.15 2.33
N THR A 490 -33.67 -2.11 3.11
CA THR A 490 -32.87 -0.97 2.64
C THR A 490 -31.39 -1.34 2.70
N VAL A 491 -30.75 -1.49 1.55
CA VAL A 491 -29.33 -1.82 1.38
C VAL A 491 -28.58 -0.60 0.87
N ASP A 492 -27.41 -0.31 1.43
CA ASP A 492 -26.50 0.74 0.94
C ASP A 492 -25.04 0.28 0.78
N MET A 493 -24.70 -0.91 1.28
CA MET A 493 -23.37 -1.52 1.15
C MET A 493 -23.45 -3.01 0.84
N VAL A 494 -22.51 -3.51 0.04
CA VAL A 494 -22.29 -4.95 -0.18
C VAL A 494 -20.82 -5.30 0.06
N GLU A 495 -20.56 -6.27 0.92
CA GLU A 495 -19.24 -6.90 1.06
C GLU A 495 -19.16 -8.13 0.15
N THR A 496 -18.17 -8.18 -0.75
CA THR A 496 -17.84 -9.38 -1.55
C THR A 496 -16.45 -9.87 -1.16
N ARG A 497 -16.25 -11.19 -1.04
CA ARG A 497 -14.96 -11.83 -0.76
C ARG A 497 -14.72 -13.04 -1.67
N GLU A 498 -13.53 -13.13 -2.27
CA GLU A 498 -13.06 -14.37 -2.91
C GLU A 498 -12.54 -15.37 -1.87
N ASP A 499 -12.56 -16.66 -2.21
CA ASP A 499 -11.74 -17.66 -1.51
C ASP A 499 -10.31 -17.63 -2.05
N LEU A 500 -9.47 -16.81 -1.41
CA LEU A 500 -8.07 -16.66 -1.79
C LEU A 500 -7.24 -17.94 -1.60
N MET A 501 -7.70 -18.91 -0.80
CA MET A 501 -7.04 -20.23 -0.72
C MET A 501 -7.19 -21.02 -2.03
N SER A 502 -8.22 -20.75 -2.82
CA SER A 502 -8.35 -21.20 -4.21
C SER A 502 -7.57 -20.30 -5.18
N GLY A 503 -7.50 -19.00 -4.89
CA GLY A 503 -6.68 -17.99 -5.57
C GLY A 503 -7.49 -16.74 -5.94
N GLN A 504 -6.83 -15.59 -6.08
CA GLN A 504 -7.51 -14.38 -6.56
C GLN A 504 -7.75 -14.49 -8.08
N THR A 505 -8.99 -14.29 -8.54
CA THR A 505 -9.39 -14.52 -9.93
C THR A 505 -10.21 -13.41 -10.58
N ILE A 506 -11.06 -12.72 -9.83
CA ILE A 506 -12.00 -11.74 -10.39
C ILE A 506 -11.26 -10.46 -10.77
N ALA A 507 -11.40 -10.06 -12.03
CA ALA A 507 -10.77 -8.88 -12.61
C ALA A 507 -11.76 -7.74 -12.89
N LYS A 508 -13.05 -8.06 -13.13
CA LYS A 508 -14.16 -7.09 -13.21
C LYS A 508 -15.47 -7.72 -12.76
N TYR A 509 -16.33 -6.93 -12.12
CA TYR A 509 -17.68 -7.34 -11.74
C TYR A 509 -18.70 -6.18 -11.76
N ALA A 510 -19.97 -6.53 -11.58
CA ALA A 510 -21.05 -5.59 -11.32
C ALA A 510 -22.04 -6.16 -10.30
N ILE A 511 -22.70 -5.28 -9.55
CA ILE A 511 -23.82 -5.63 -8.68
C ILE A 511 -25.06 -4.87 -9.16
N ASP A 512 -26.16 -5.60 -9.34
CA ASP A 512 -27.47 -5.06 -9.68
C ASP A 512 -28.47 -5.33 -8.55
N ALA A 513 -29.45 -4.44 -8.35
CA ALA A 513 -30.55 -4.64 -7.41
C ALA A 513 -31.88 -4.90 -8.14
N LEU A 514 -32.74 -5.76 -7.59
CA LEU A 514 -34.08 -6.00 -8.11
C LEU A 514 -35.07 -5.00 -7.48
N VAL A 515 -35.64 -4.10 -8.28
CA VAL A 515 -36.60 -3.08 -7.84
C VAL A 515 -37.82 -3.13 -8.77
N ASN A 516 -39.03 -3.21 -8.20
CA ASN A 516 -40.28 -3.31 -8.97
C ASN A 516 -40.27 -4.43 -10.05
N ASN A 517 -39.70 -5.59 -9.72
CA ASN A 517 -39.48 -6.74 -10.62
C ASN A 517 -38.59 -6.44 -11.85
N GLN A 518 -37.81 -5.36 -11.83
CA GLN A 518 -36.83 -5.03 -12.85
C GLN A 518 -35.42 -4.94 -12.24
N TRP A 519 -34.42 -5.43 -12.97
CA TRP A 519 -33.03 -5.29 -12.58
C TRP A 519 -32.56 -3.86 -12.86
N VAL A 520 -32.31 -3.09 -11.81
CA VAL A 520 -31.66 -1.77 -11.92
C VAL A 520 -30.17 -2.01 -12.09
N ALA A 521 -29.76 -2.11 -13.34
CA ALA A 521 -28.37 -2.35 -13.72
C ALA A 521 -27.45 -1.18 -13.33
N GLN A 522 -26.16 -1.48 -13.14
CA GLN A 522 -25.10 -0.49 -12.88
C GLN A 522 -25.27 0.28 -11.56
N THR A 523 -25.72 -0.38 -10.49
CA THR A 523 -25.72 0.24 -9.15
C THR A 523 -24.31 0.33 -8.56
N VAL A 524 -23.44 -0.64 -8.92
CA VAL A 524 -22.01 -0.70 -8.57
C VAL A 524 -21.23 -1.34 -9.72
N HIS A 525 -20.01 -0.85 -9.97
CA HIS A 525 -19.00 -1.47 -10.82
C HIS A 525 -17.65 -1.51 -10.11
N GLY A 526 -16.95 -2.63 -10.21
CA GLY A 526 -15.61 -2.80 -9.64
C GLY A 526 -14.71 -3.68 -10.50
N GLU A 527 -13.42 -3.66 -10.15
CA GLU A 527 -12.38 -4.45 -10.79
C GLU A 527 -12.09 -5.72 -9.96
N THR A 528 -11.12 -5.65 -9.05
CA THR A 528 -10.74 -6.75 -8.16
C THR A 528 -11.68 -6.87 -6.96
N VAL A 529 -11.94 -8.10 -6.52
CA VAL A 529 -12.61 -8.42 -5.24
C VAL A 529 -11.56 -8.76 -4.17
N GLY A 530 -10.69 -9.74 -4.43
CA GLY A 530 -9.64 -10.13 -3.50
C GLY A 530 -10.20 -10.63 -2.15
N ASN A 531 -9.50 -10.28 -1.06
CA ASN A 531 -9.90 -10.68 0.29
C ASN A 531 -11.25 -10.08 0.71
N ARG A 532 -11.53 -8.86 0.25
CA ARG A 532 -12.72 -8.08 0.57
C ARG A 532 -12.84 -6.90 -0.39
N ILE A 533 -14.05 -6.60 -0.83
CA ILE A 533 -14.42 -5.29 -1.38
C ILE A 533 -15.75 -4.89 -0.72
N VAL A 534 -15.86 -3.65 -0.26
CA VAL A 534 -17.07 -3.07 0.34
C VAL A 534 -17.57 -1.98 -0.59
N ASP A 535 -18.54 -2.35 -1.41
CA ASP A 535 -19.13 -1.48 -2.41
C ASP A 535 -20.25 -0.64 -1.79
N ALA A 536 -20.08 0.68 -1.74
CA ALA A 536 -21.11 1.62 -1.33
C ALA A 536 -22.00 2.02 -2.52
N PHE A 537 -23.32 1.98 -2.31
CA PHE A 537 -24.30 2.41 -3.31
C PHE A 537 -24.39 3.93 -3.33
N ALA A 538 -24.51 4.52 -4.52
CA ALA A 538 -24.62 5.99 -4.66
C ALA A 538 -25.86 6.57 -3.94
N GLN A 539 -26.91 5.77 -3.76
CA GLN A 539 -28.07 6.01 -2.89
C GLN A 539 -28.56 4.65 -2.33
N PRO A 540 -29.07 4.58 -1.08
CA PRO A 540 -29.66 3.36 -0.54
C PRO A 540 -30.83 2.85 -1.39
N VAL A 541 -30.90 1.52 -1.59
CA VAL A 541 -31.92 0.86 -2.42
C VAL A 541 -32.79 -0.06 -1.55
N VAL A 542 -34.11 0.01 -1.73
CA VAL A 542 -35.04 -0.97 -1.15
C VAL A 542 -35.18 -2.15 -2.12
N THR A 543 -34.74 -3.33 -1.71
CA THR A 543 -34.78 -4.54 -2.56
C THR A 543 -34.97 -5.82 -1.75
N SER A 544 -35.50 -6.86 -2.39
CA SER A 544 -35.56 -8.22 -1.85
C SER A 544 -34.38 -9.10 -2.32
N THR A 545 -33.68 -8.69 -3.39
CA THR A 545 -32.73 -9.55 -4.09
C THR A 545 -31.66 -8.72 -4.82
N LEU A 546 -30.40 -9.07 -4.61
CA LEU A 546 -29.26 -8.57 -5.37
C LEU A 546 -28.75 -9.63 -6.35
N ARG A 547 -28.05 -9.19 -7.39
CA ARG A 547 -27.32 -10.05 -8.33
C ARG A 547 -25.90 -9.56 -8.52
N PHE A 548 -24.94 -10.39 -8.16
CA PHE A 548 -23.54 -10.24 -8.52
C PHE A 548 -23.29 -10.88 -9.89
N ARG A 549 -22.54 -10.20 -10.75
CA ARG A 549 -22.10 -10.69 -12.06
C ARG A 549 -20.59 -10.49 -12.17
N CYS A 550 -19.84 -11.57 -12.31
CA CYS A 550 -18.48 -11.46 -12.79
C CYS A 550 -18.53 -11.10 -14.29
N LEU A 551 -17.66 -10.18 -14.70
CA LEU A 551 -17.59 -9.63 -16.06
C LEU A 551 -16.27 -9.98 -16.75
N ASP A 552 -15.22 -10.21 -15.97
CA ASP A 552 -13.88 -10.56 -16.41
C ASP A 552 -13.14 -11.26 -15.26
N ALA A 553 -12.40 -12.31 -15.57
CA ALA A 553 -11.63 -13.08 -14.59
C ALA A 553 -10.43 -13.78 -15.26
N VAL A 554 -9.37 -14.00 -14.49
CA VAL A 554 -8.13 -14.63 -14.96
C VAL A 554 -8.27 -16.15 -15.15
N ARG A 555 -9.40 -16.72 -14.71
CA ARG A 555 -9.86 -18.10 -14.88
C ARG A 555 -11.35 -18.11 -15.16
N GLU A 556 -11.80 -19.17 -15.81
CA GLU A 556 -13.23 -19.41 -16.09
C GLU A 556 -14.03 -19.61 -14.80
N THR A 557 -13.52 -20.42 -13.87
CA THR A 557 -14.11 -20.66 -12.55
C THR A 557 -13.69 -19.59 -11.56
N ILE A 558 -14.66 -19.03 -10.83
CA ILE A 558 -14.45 -18.12 -9.69
C ILE A 558 -14.88 -18.79 -8.39
N HIS A 559 -14.22 -18.44 -7.29
CA HIS A 559 -14.50 -18.96 -5.96
C HIS A 559 -14.85 -17.79 -5.02
N ILE A 560 -16.12 -17.67 -4.68
CA ILE A 560 -16.64 -16.64 -3.77
C ILE A 560 -16.77 -17.25 -2.38
N ARG A 561 -16.02 -16.70 -1.41
CA ARG A 561 -16.15 -17.04 0.01
C ARG A 561 -17.48 -16.52 0.55
N SER A 562 -17.82 -15.27 0.25
CA SER A 562 -19.13 -14.69 0.63
C SER A 562 -19.51 -13.45 -0.17
N ILE A 563 -20.82 -13.24 -0.32
CA ILE A 563 -21.41 -11.93 -0.67
C ILE A 563 -22.44 -11.59 0.40
N LYS A 564 -22.37 -10.39 0.98
CA LYS A 564 -23.19 -9.97 2.13
C LYS A 564 -23.71 -8.54 1.94
N ALA A 565 -25.01 -8.35 2.08
CA ALA A 565 -25.67 -7.05 1.97
C ALA A 565 -25.86 -6.40 3.34
N PHE A 566 -25.67 -5.09 3.44
CA PHE A 566 -25.74 -4.33 4.68
C PHE A 566 -26.46 -3.00 4.53
N LYS A 567 -26.86 -2.45 5.68
CA LYS A 567 -27.19 -1.04 5.86
C LYS A 567 -26.14 -0.42 6.76
N SER A 568 -25.52 0.66 6.30
CA SER A 568 -24.44 1.33 7.01
C SER A 568 -24.94 2.05 8.26
N ALA A 569 -24.11 1.99 9.29
CA ALA A 569 -24.25 2.73 10.54
C ALA A 569 -22.94 3.46 10.84
N PRO A 570 -22.56 4.47 10.02
CA PRO A 570 -21.32 5.22 10.21
C PRO A 570 -21.34 5.99 11.54
N PRO A 571 -20.17 6.40 12.07
CA PRO A 571 -20.10 7.22 13.27
C PRO A 571 -20.90 8.52 13.14
N ALA A 572 -21.44 9.00 14.26
CA ALA A 572 -22.00 10.35 14.33
C ALA A 572 -20.92 11.40 14.00
N ALA A 573 -21.30 12.42 13.24
CA ALA A 573 -20.41 13.48 12.74
C ALA A 573 -20.04 14.51 13.81
#